data_AF-A0A080LZX5-F1
#
_entry.id   AF-A0A080LZX5-F1
#
_cell.length_a   1.000
_cell.length_b   1.000
_cell.length_c   1.000
_cell.angle_alpha   90.00
_cell.angle_beta   90.00
_cell.angle_gamma   90.00
#
_symmetry.space_group_name_H-M   'P 1'
#
loop_
_entity.id
_entity.type
_entity.pdbx_description
1 polymer ?
#
loop_
_entity_poly.entity_id
_entity_poly.type
_entity_poly.pdbx_seq_one_letter_code
_entity_poly.pdbx_strand_id
1 'polypeptide(L)'
;MASMKSKSGKCSNFGNCATADARATVEVPGGLDFVCNECGKPLLLSDTGPQSGGSKTLLVGGLLLAMLLLGGGAAWFFLAGEKSAEPMPPPAMQAPATPAVIAPAPPPAPQTETPARPVSGHCSPADERAGLCRPAP
;
A
#
# COMPACT_ATOMS: atom_id res chain seq x y z
N MET A 1 -5.24 -14.89 -55.96
CA MET A 1 -4.94 -15.74 -54.79
C MET A 1 -6.16 -15.69 -53.87
N ALA A 2 -6.89 -16.80 -53.72
CA ALA A 2 -8.04 -16.85 -52.81
C ALA A 2 -7.54 -16.68 -51.38
N SER A 3 -7.70 -15.48 -50.83
CA SER A 3 -7.35 -15.19 -49.45
C SER A 3 -8.36 -15.91 -48.56
N MET A 4 -7.96 -17.07 -48.04
CA MET A 4 -8.71 -17.86 -47.05
C MET A 4 -8.67 -17.08 -45.72
N LYS A 5 -9.67 -16.22 -45.48
CA LYS A 5 -9.77 -15.51 -44.20
C LYS A 5 -10.14 -16.54 -43.14
N SER A 6 -9.26 -16.72 -42.15
CA SER A 6 -9.63 -17.41 -40.91
C SER A 6 -10.78 -16.64 -40.25
N LYS A 7 -11.72 -17.39 -39.68
CA LYS A 7 -12.85 -16.85 -38.92
C LYS A 7 -12.62 -17.22 -37.47
N SER A 8 -12.80 -16.27 -36.58
CA SER A 8 -12.74 -16.51 -35.14
C SER A 8 -14.16 -16.51 -34.56
N GLY A 9 -14.42 -17.37 -33.58
CA GLY A 9 -15.75 -17.48 -32.99
C GLY A 9 -15.76 -18.10 -31.61
N LYS A 10 -16.88 -17.96 -30.91
CA LYS A 10 -17.09 -18.50 -29.57
C LYS A 10 -18.21 -19.52 -29.57
N CYS A 11 -18.05 -20.56 -28.77
CA CYS A 11 -19.09 -21.54 -28.55
C CYS A 11 -20.14 -20.98 -27.58
N SER A 12 -21.43 -21.17 -27.88
CA SER A 12 -22.56 -20.78 -27.02
C SER A 12 -23.07 -21.88 -26.10
N ASN A 13 -22.46 -23.07 -26.12
CA ASN A 13 -22.91 -24.23 -25.36
C ASN A 13 -22.35 -24.24 -23.93
N PHE A 14 -22.65 -23.20 -23.15
CA PHE A 14 -22.22 -23.07 -21.75
C PHE A 14 -22.80 -24.20 -20.88
N GLY A 15 -22.01 -24.68 -19.91
CA GLY A 15 -22.36 -25.76 -18.98
C GLY A 15 -22.19 -27.17 -19.54
N ASN A 16 -21.99 -27.32 -20.85
CA ASN A 16 -21.86 -28.60 -21.55
C ASN A 16 -20.63 -28.66 -22.46
N CYS A 17 -19.81 -27.62 -22.48
CA CYS A 17 -18.64 -27.51 -23.34
C CYS A 17 -17.56 -26.66 -22.66
N ALA A 18 -16.42 -27.28 -22.33
CA ALA A 18 -15.32 -26.60 -21.66
C ALA A 18 -14.81 -25.36 -22.43
N THR A 19 -14.84 -25.39 -23.77
CA THR A 19 -14.45 -24.25 -24.61
C THR A 19 -15.43 -23.08 -24.50
N ALA A 20 -16.74 -23.36 -24.39
CA ALA A 20 -17.76 -22.35 -24.15
C ALA A 20 -17.61 -21.77 -22.74
N ASP A 21 -17.43 -22.63 -21.73
CA ASP A 21 -17.28 -22.24 -20.34
C ASP A 21 -16.03 -21.38 -20.10
N ALA A 22 -14.92 -21.70 -20.78
CA ALA A 22 -13.70 -20.89 -20.80
C ALA A 22 -13.86 -19.57 -21.58
N ARG A 23 -14.98 -19.37 -22.29
CA ARG A 23 -15.23 -18.23 -23.20
C ARG A 23 -14.09 -18.04 -24.22
N ALA A 24 -13.43 -19.14 -24.58
CA ALA A 24 -12.28 -19.13 -25.47
C ALA A 24 -12.73 -18.83 -26.90
N THR A 25 -11.91 -18.05 -27.62
CA THR A 25 -12.11 -17.79 -29.04
C THR A 25 -11.40 -18.89 -29.84
N VAL A 26 -12.16 -19.58 -30.69
CA VAL A 26 -11.65 -20.61 -31.60
C VAL A 26 -11.46 -19.98 -32.97
N GLU A 27 -10.24 -20.06 -33.51
CA GLU A 27 -9.92 -19.64 -34.86
C GLU A 27 -10.00 -20.84 -35.81
N VAL A 28 -10.86 -20.72 -36.82
CA VAL A 28 -11.09 -21.75 -37.83
C VAL A 28 -10.58 -21.22 -39.17
N PRO A 29 -9.68 -21.96 -39.86
CA PRO A 29 -9.24 -21.62 -41.21
C PRO A 29 -10.42 -21.44 -42.17
N GLY A 30 -10.33 -20.45 -43.05
CA GLY A 30 -11.36 -20.22 -44.06
C GLY A 30 -11.51 -21.43 -44.98
N GLY A 31 -12.73 -21.96 -45.09
CA GLY A 31 -13.03 -23.16 -45.90
C GLY A 31 -13.30 -24.43 -45.09
N LEU A 32 -13.13 -24.39 -43.76
CA LEU A 32 -13.56 -25.46 -42.84
C LEU A 32 -14.89 -25.10 -42.16
N ASP A 33 -15.58 -26.14 -41.68
CA ASP A 33 -16.84 -25.99 -40.96
C ASP A 33 -16.65 -25.22 -39.66
N PHE A 34 -17.49 -24.21 -39.45
CA PHE A 34 -17.39 -23.30 -38.31
C PHE A 34 -18.09 -23.89 -37.07
N VAL A 35 -17.61 -25.04 -36.63
CA VAL A 35 -18.21 -25.86 -35.58
C VAL A 35 -17.22 -26.08 -34.45
N CYS A 36 -17.72 -26.09 -33.21
CA CYS A 36 -16.92 -26.39 -32.05
C CYS A 36 -16.59 -27.89 -32.01
N ASN A 37 -15.29 -28.23 -32.00
CA ASN A 37 -14.82 -29.62 -32.00
C ASN A 37 -15.18 -30.41 -30.73
N GLU A 38 -15.49 -29.72 -29.63
CA GLU A 38 -15.84 -30.36 -28.35
C GLU A 38 -17.32 -30.80 -28.31
N CYS A 39 -18.23 -29.91 -28.71
CA CYS A 39 -19.67 -30.10 -28.51
C CYS A 39 -20.48 -30.23 -29.80
N GLY A 40 -19.84 -30.04 -30.96
CA GLY A 40 -20.46 -30.12 -32.28
C GLY A 40 -21.43 -28.99 -32.62
N LYS A 41 -21.52 -27.93 -31.79
CA LYS A 41 -22.41 -26.78 -32.07
C LYS A 41 -21.70 -25.76 -32.95
N PRO A 42 -22.44 -25.02 -33.81
CA PRO A 42 -21.86 -23.94 -34.60
C PRO A 42 -21.28 -22.86 -33.68
N LEU A 43 -20.08 -22.38 -34.03
CA LEU A 43 -19.46 -21.26 -33.34
C LEU A 43 -20.18 -19.97 -33.76
N LEU A 44 -20.34 -19.03 -32.84
CA LEU A 44 -20.79 -17.68 -33.17
C LEU A 44 -19.59 -16.88 -33.64
N LEU A 45 -19.69 -16.27 -34.83
CA LEU A 45 -18.65 -15.37 -35.33
C LEU A 45 -18.39 -14.30 -34.27
N SER A 46 -17.14 -14.21 -33.86
CA SER A 46 -16.66 -13.12 -33.03
C SER A 46 -15.85 -12.23 -33.95
N ASP A 47 -16.26 -10.97 -34.11
CA ASP A 47 -15.54 -9.96 -34.89
C ASP A 47 -14.18 -9.57 -34.29
N THR A 48 -13.57 -10.47 -33.51
CA THR A 48 -12.15 -10.50 -33.22
C THR A 48 -11.39 -11.02 -34.43
N GLY A 49 -11.55 -10.37 -35.58
CA GLY A 49 -10.46 -10.35 -36.57
C GLY A 49 -9.20 -9.77 -35.91
N PRO A 50 -8.00 -9.98 -36.49
CA PRO A 50 -6.78 -9.40 -35.97
C PRO A 50 -7.05 -7.92 -35.72
N GLN A 51 -7.09 -7.54 -34.45
CA GLN A 51 -7.43 -6.19 -34.05
C GLN A 51 -6.27 -5.34 -34.56
N SER A 52 -6.40 -4.80 -35.77
CA SER A 52 -5.44 -3.89 -36.38
C SER A 52 -5.53 -2.53 -35.69
N GLY A 53 -5.51 -2.53 -34.35
CA GLY A 53 -5.48 -1.36 -33.48
C GLY A 53 -4.13 -0.64 -33.52
N GLY A 54 -3.28 -0.91 -34.52
CA GLY A 54 -1.88 -0.49 -34.58
C GLY A 54 -1.61 1.01 -34.63
N SER A 55 -2.62 1.88 -34.59
CA SER A 55 -2.40 3.33 -34.50
C SER A 55 -3.23 3.99 -33.41
N LYS A 56 -4.53 3.72 -33.31
CA LYS A 56 -5.41 4.44 -32.37
C LYS A 56 -5.23 4.00 -30.92
N THR A 57 -5.02 2.72 -30.63
CA THR A 57 -4.78 2.27 -29.24
C THR A 57 -3.38 2.63 -28.76
N LEU A 58 -2.40 2.66 -29.66
CA LEU A 58 -1.05 3.19 -29.39
C LEU A 58 -1.06 4.71 -29.18
N LEU A 59 -1.86 5.46 -29.93
CA LEU A 59 -2.05 6.90 -29.72
C LEU A 59 -2.76 7.19 -28.39
N VAL A 60 -3.84 6.47 -28.08
CA VAL A 60 -4.57 6.65 -26.81
C VAL A 60 -3.72 6.19 -25.62
N GLY A 61 -3.03 5.05 -25.73
CA GLY A 61 -2.10 4.56 -24.71
C GLY A 61 -0.90 5.49 -24.51
N GLY A 62 -0.32 6.00 -25.60
CA GLY A 62 0.76 6.98 -25.56
C GLY A 62 0.33 8.31 -24.96
N LEU A 63 -0.87 8.79 -25.29
CA LEU A 63 -1.41 10.03 -24.72
C LEU A 63 -1.69 9.90 -23.22
N LEU A 64 -2.25 8.77 -22.78
CA LEU A 64 -2.48 8.50 -21.36
C LEU A 64 -1.16 8.41 -20.58
N LEU A 65 -0.16 7.73 -21.13
CA LEU A 65 1.16 7.64 -20.51
C LEU A 65 1.85 9.01 -20.42
N ALA A 66 1.73 9.82 -21.48
CA ALA A 66 2.24 11.19 -21.49
C ALA A 66 1.54 12.06 -20.43
N MET A 67 0.21 12.02 -20.33
CA MET A 67 -0.52 12.75 -19.26
C MET A 67 -0.11 12.29 -17.86
N LEU A 68 0.18 11.00 -17.66
CA LEU A 68 0.61 10.48 -16.36
C LEU A 68 2.00 11.00 -15.97
N LEU A 69 2.91 11.08 -16.94
CA LEU A 69 4.27 11.61 -16.73
C LEU A 69 4.27 13.12 -16.53
N LEU A 70 3.48 13.86 -17.31
CA LEU A 70 3.38 15.33 -17.23
C LEU A 70 2.55 15.80 -16.02
N GLY A 71 1.46 15.10 -15.69
CA GLY A 71 0.55 15.48 -14.60
C GLY A 71 0.87 14.84 -13.25
N GLY A 72 1.24 13.55 -13.23
CA GLY A 72 1.55 12.81 -12.00
C GLY A 72 3.01 12.93 -11.55
N GLY A 73 3.96 12.95 -12.49
CA GLY A 73 5.39 13.04 -12.20
C GLY A 73 5.82 14.41 -11.66
N ALA A 74 5.24 15.50 -12.19
CA ALA A 74 5.55 16.86 -11.76
C ALA A 74 5.02 17.18 -10.36
N ALA A 75 3.83 16.67 -10.01
CA ALA A 75 3.25 16.85 -8.67
C ALA A 75 4.09 16.13 -7.59
N TRP A 76 4.63 14.95 -7.88
CA TRP A 76 5.52 14.23 -6.97
C TRP A 76 6.85 14.94 -6.75
N PHE A 77 7.42 15.55 -7.80
CA PHE A 77 8.68 16.30 -7.71
C PHE A 77 8.54 17.61 -6.91
N PHE A 78 7.40 18.29 -6.99
CA PHE A 78 7.14 19.49 -6.18
C PHE A 78 6.83 19.14 -4.71
N LEU A 79 6.18 18.01 -4.43
CA LEU A 79 5.86 17.59 -3.06
C LEU A 79 7.05 16.95 -2.32
N ALA A 80 8.01 16.37 -3.05
CA ALA A 80 9.25 15.82 -2.48
C ALA A 80 10.30 16.89 -2.13
N GLY A 81 10.03 18.18 -2.41
CA GLY A 81 10.94 19.30 -2.23
C GLY A 81 10.93 19.97 -0.85
N GLU A 82 10.18 19.46 0.12
CA GLU A 82 10.19 19.98 1.49
C GLU A 82 11.40 19.41 2.24
N LYS A 83 12.56 20.02 2.04
CA LYS A 83 13.73 19.85 2.91
C LYS A 83 13.26 20.03 4.35
N SER A 84 13.22 18.95 5.14
CA SER A 84 13.05 19.00 6.58
C SER A 84 13.97 20.10 7.12
N ALA A 85 13.36 21.15 7.66
CA ALA A 85 14.08 22.10 8.48
C ALA A 85 14.68 21.30 9.64
N GLU A 86 16.01 21.24 9.68
CA GLU A 86 16.72 20.78 10.88
C GLU A 86 16.15 21.56 12.06
N PRO A 87 15.77 20.88 13.16
CA PRO A 87 15.37 21.55 14.38
C PRO A 87 16.52 22.47 14.80
N MET A 88 16.27 23.78 14.76
CA MET A 88 17.25 24.73 15.27
C MET A 88 17.49 24.38 16.75
N PRO A 89 18.76 24.29 17.20
CA PRO A 89 19.01 24.09 18.61
C PRO A 89 18.32 25.20 19.40
N PRO A 90 17.69 24.88 20.54
CA PRO A 90 17.01 25.88 21.35
C PRO A 90 18.00 26.99 21.71
N PRO A 91 17.56 28.25 21.75
CA PRO A 91 18.41 29.35 22.15
C PRO A 91 19.01 29.03 23.51
N ALA A 92 20.33 29.13 23.62
CA ALA A 92 21.03 29.02 24.88
C ALA A 92 20.48 30.13 25.80
N MET A 93 19.57 29.74 26.69
CA MET A 93 19.10 30.58 27.78
C MET A 93 20.36 31.00 28.53
N GLN A 94 20.67 32.30 28.52
CA GLN A 94 21.76 32.82 29.33
C GLN A 94 21.44 32.48 30.79
N ALA A 95 22.38 31.80 31.43
CA ALA A 95 22.30 31.50 32.85
C ALA A 95 21.99 32.80 33.61
N PRO A 96 21.00 32.80 34.52
CA PRO A 96 20.75 33.94 35.38
C PRO A 96 22.06 34.32 36.09
N ALA A 97 22.47 35.58 35.98
CA ALA A 97 23.55 36.10 36.79
C ALA A 97 23.17 35.90 38.26
N THR A 98 23.97 35.11 38.96
CA THR A 98 23.90 34.90 40.41
C THR A 98 23.85 36.25 41.13
N PRO A 99 22.78 36.56 41.88
CA PRO A 99 22.86 37.58 42.90
C PRO A 99 23.86 37.11 43.96
N ALA A 100 24.74 38.03 44.34
CA ALA A 100 25.71 37.82 45.40
C ALA A 100 25.03 37.30 46.68
N VAL A 101 25.73 36.33 47.27
CA VAL A 101 25.56 35.74 48.59
C VAL A 101 24.97 36.73 49.62
N ILE A 102 23.78 36.43 50.14
CA ILE A 102 23.44 36.77 51.51
C ILE A 102 23.28 35.44 52.23
N ALA A 103 24.22 35.15 53.12
CA ALA A 103 24.28 33.93 53.91
C ALA A 103 23.02 33.78 54.79
N PRO A 104 22.27 32.67 54.69
CA PRO A 104 21.31 32.29 55.72
C PRO A 104 22.03 31.59 56.88
N ALA A 105 21.53 31.87 58.07
CA ALA A 105 21.92 31.37 59.39
C ALA A 105 22.10 29.84 59.50
N PRO A 106 22.82 29.34 60.54
CA PRO A 106 23.09 27.91 60.71
C PRO A 106 21.82 27.04 60.77
N PRO A 107 21.89 25.78 60.29
CA PRO A 107 20.73 24.91 60.11
C PRO A 107 20.21 24.32 61.43
N PRO A 108 18.88 24.14 61.58
CA PRO A 108 18.34 23.13 62.49
C PRO A 108 18.50 21.73 61.88
N ALA A 109 18.53 20.75 62.79
CA ALA A 109 19.01 19.36 62.66
C ALA A 109 18.37 18.47 61.54
N PRO A 110 18.99 17.32 61.21
CA PRO A 110 18.59 16.43 60.12
C PRO A 110 17.22 15.79 60.37
N GLN A 111 16.33 15.84 59.37
CA GLN A 111 15.14 15.00 59.35
C GLN A 111 15.40 13.80 58.45
N THR A 112 15.49 12.66 59.11
CA THR A 112 15.59 11.31 58.57
C THR A 112 14.50 11.01 57.54
N GLU A 113 14.95 10.40 56.45
CA GLU A 113 14.24 9.56 55.49
C GLU A 113 12.90 8.96 55.96
N THR A 114 11.88 9.00 55.09
CA THR A 114 10.81 8.00 55.07
C THR A 114 10.33 7.81 53.62
N PRO A 115 10.52 6.63 53.00
CA PRO A 115 9.94 6.34 51.70
C PRO A 115 8.43 6.16 51.84
N ALA A 116 7.65 6.92 51.06
CA ALA A 116 6.21 6.72 50.97
C ALA A 116 5.92 5.36 50.30
N ARG A 117 5.39 4.43 51.08
CA ARG A 117 4.93 3.11 50.64
C ARG A 117 3.68 3.27 49.76
N PRO A 118 3.63 2.77 48.51
CA PRO A 118 2.40 2.81 47.73
C PRO A 118 1.36 1.84 48.29
N VAL A 119 0.13 2.33 48.31
CA VAL A 119 -1.08 1.69 48.81
C VAL A 119 -1.47 0.49 47.94
N SER A 120 -1.88 -0.56 48.62
CA SER A 120 -2.40 -1.85 48.15
C SER A 120 -3.37 -1.78 46.97
N GLY A 121 -3.13 -2.64 45.97
CA GLY A 121 -4.17 -3.04 45.00
C GLY A 121 -3.67 -3.86 43.82
N HIS A 122 -2.56 -3.47 43.19
CA HIS A 122 -2.02 -4.16 42.02
C HIS A 122 -0.49 -4.17 42.06
N CYS A 123 0.11 -5.28 42.50
CA CYS A 123 1.55 -5.48 42.38
C CYS A 123 1.88 -5.73 40.91
N SER A 124 2.73 -4.88 40.32
CA SER A 124 3.26 -5.10 38.97
C SER A 124 4.38 -6.16 39.04
N PRO A 125 4.58 -7.01 38.03
CA PRO A 125 5.64 -8.04 38.03
C PRO A 125 7.07 -7.48 38.16
N ALA A 126 7.25 -6.19 37.86
CA ALA A 126 8.52 -5.49 38.09
C ALA A 126 8.80 -5.30 39.58
N ASP A 127 7.79 -4.97 40.39
CA ASP A 127 7.92 -4.72 41.83
C ASP A 127 8.14 -6.00 42.63
N GLU A 128 7.61 -7.14 42.16
CA GLU A 128 7.87 -8.46 42.76
C GLU A 128 9.33 -8.88 42.55
N ARG A 129 9.88 -8.68 41.34
CA ARG A 129 11.30 -8.93 41.05
C ARG A 129 12.23 -8.03 41.87
N ALA A 130 11.80 -6.81 42.16
CA ALA A 130 12.54 -5.88 42.99
C ALA A 130 12.38 -6.13 44.51
N GLY A 131 11.49 -7.05 44.92
CA GLY A 131 11.21 -7.35 46.32
C GLY A 131 10.48 -6.24 47.08
N LEU A 132 9.96 -5.25 46.36
CA LEU A 132 9.31 -4.06 46.93
C LEU A 132 7.87 -4.34 47.35
N CYS A 133 7.27 -5.41 46.81
CA CYS A 133 5.94 -5.87 47.16
C CYS A 133 5.89 -7.40 47.12
N ARG A 134 4.94 -7.97 47.87
CA ARG A 134 4.69 -9.41 47.91
C ARG A 134 3.19 -9.64 47.73
N PRO A 135 2.75 -10.46 46.75
CA PRO A 135 1.34 -10.79 46.62
C PRO A 135 0.87 -11.49 47.90
N ALA A 136 -0.33 -11.14 48.37
CA ALA A 136 -0.98 -11.87 49.45
C ALA A 136 -1.29 -13.31 48.97
N PRO A 137 -1.24 -14.33 49.86
CA PRO A 137 -1.45 -15.73 49.49
C PRO A 137 -2.84 -16.02 48.93
#